data_AF-A0A2M7DQI5-F1
#
_entry.id   AF-A0A2M7DQI5-F1
#
_cell.length_a   1.000
_cell.length_b   1.000
_cell.length_c   1.000
_cell.angle_alpha   90.00
_cell.angle_beta   90.00
_cell.angle_gamma   90.00
#
_symmetry.space_group_name_H-M   'P 1'
#
loop_
_entity.id
_entity.type
_entity.pdbx_description
1 polymer ?
#
loop_
_entity_poly.entity_id
_entity_poly.type
_entity_poly.pdbx_seq_one_letter_code
_entity_poly.pdbx_strand_id
1 'polypeptide(L)'
;KAENLGGKLKGRILLQVESKGEAWYIDPATQQRAYLGRPADAFRIMRELGLGISENNFNSYNGYAPKNLSGRILLRVEANGEAYYVNPTDLKMYYLGRPADAFKVMREKGLGITNEDLNTISVNHSLNFIEILSDVQNILGYDNAYKAIVQIYCHNSNYSIEKQGSGVIISPDGLIVTNNHVVETFILGGEICTGGIITKQNSYKPDYFFNINFINKEPSRDIAYGIIEDKNKKSFPYLKINYNIKIGEEVTAIGYPDIANGSINISKGTITSKTDIDNYDYILSDVNVSYGSSGGALINLKGELLGLPTQVESSELASLVYVLQINFLPKSIELNNTLKKSMSDEYKYLFDDINNYLNKVLVLNNLR
;
A
#
# COMPACT_ATOMS: atom_id res chain seq x y z
N LYS A 1 4.51 -0.81 -45.07
CA LYS A 1 4.15 0.38 -44.25
C LYS A 1 5.32 0.65 -43.33
N ALA A 2 5.83 1.88 -43.26
CA ALA A 2 6.88 2.23 -42.30
C ALA A 2 6.34 2.01 -40.88
N GLU A 3 7.06 1.24 -40.06
CA GLU A 3 6.69 1.00 -38.66
C GLU A 3 6.89 2.32 -37.88
N ASN A 4 5.85 2.77 -37.17
CA ASN A 4 5.93 3.94 -36.31
C ASN A 4 6.90 3.68 -35.14
N LEU A 5 7.31 4.74 -34.43
CA LEU A 5 8.33 4.60 -33.39
C LEU A 5 7.90 3.65 -32.26
N GLY A 6 6.61 3.65 -31.88
CA GLY A 6 6.05 2.71 -30.90
C GLY A 6 6.20 1.25 -31.33
N GLY A 7 5.93 0.92 -32.60
CA GLY A 7 6.15 -0.42 -33.14
C GLY A 7 7.61 -0.84 -33.15
N LYS A 8 8.54 0.06 -33.50
CA LYS A 8 9.98 -0.19 -33.47
C LYS A 8 10.51 -0.44 -32.05
N LEU A 9 9.93 0.22 -31.06
CA LEU A 9 10.34 0.16 -29.66
C LEU A 9 9.46 -0.78 -28.82
N LYS A 10 8.56 -1.54 -29.43
CA LYS A 10 7.62 -2.40 -28.71
C LYS A 10 8.34 -3.39 -27.79
N GLY A 11 7.87 -3.48 -26.55
CA GLY A 11 8.46 -4.31 -25.52
C GLY A 11 9.73 -3.77 -24.89
N ARG A 12 10.21 -2.58 -25.28
CA ARG A 12 11.37 -1.95 -24.67
C ARG A 12 10.97 -1.16 -23.43
N ILE A 13 11.86 -1.17 -22.45
CA ILE A 13 11.90 -0.15 -21.40
C ILE A 13 12.69 1.04 -21.95
N LEU A 14 12.16 2.24 -21.81
CA LEU A 14 12.77 3.49 -22.26
C LEU A 14 13.11 4.37 -21.06
N LEU A 15 14.20 5.11 -21.16
CA LEU A 15 14.64 6.09 -20.16
C LEU A 15 14.69 7.46 -20.81
N GLN A 16 13.92 8.40 -20.28
CA GLN A 16 13.86 9.76 -20.78
C GLN A 16 15.12 10.54 -20.36
N VAL A 17 16.00 10.82 -21.33
CA VAL A 17 17.35 11.36 -21.04
C VAL A 17 17.39 12.88 -20.87
N GLU A 18 16.35 13.58 -21.31
CA GLU A 18 16.23 15.06 -21.29
C GLU A 18 15.31 15.56 -20.16
N SER A 19 15.01 14.70 -19.19
CA SER A 19 14.15 14.97 -18.03
C SER A 19 14.76 14.34 -16.77
N LYS A 20 13.95 14.09 -15.73
CA LYS A 20 14.37 13.49 -14.44
C LYS A 20 14.76 12.00 -14.53
N GLY A 21 15.08 11.46 -15.71
CA GLY A 21 15.40 10.04 -15.89
C GLY A 21 14.19 9.12 -15.79
N GLU A 22 13.01 9.61 -16.20
CA GLU A 22 11.75 8.89 -16.12
C GLU A 22 11.75 7.62 -16.99
N ALA A 23 11.25 6.51 -16.41
CA ALA A 23 11.17 5.23 -17.10
C ALA A 23 9.79 5.01 -17.73
N TRP A 24 9.77 4.38 -18.90
CA TRP A 24 8.57 4.07 -19.67
C TRP A 24 8.67 2.63 -20.20
N TYR A 25 7.54 1.96 -20.38
CA TYR A 25 7.45 0.65 -21.02
C TYR A 25 6.56 0.77 -22.25
N ILE A 26 7.01 0.25 -23.40
CA ILE A 26 6.18 0.20 -24.60
C ILE A 26 5.51 -1.16 -24.64
N ASP A 27 4.19 -1.18 -24.49
CA ASP A 27 3.44 -2.44 -24.51
C ASP A 27 3.52 -3.10 -25.91
N PRO A 28 4.01 -4.34 -26.03
CA PRO A 28 4.03 -5.08 -27.28
C PRO A 28 2.68 -5.26 -27.97
N ALA A 29 1.58 -5.27 -27.21
CA ALA A 29 0.25 -5.49 -27.76
C ALA A 29 -0.32 -4.20 -28.38
N THR A 30 -0.26 -3.10 -27.65
CA THR A 30 -0.84 -1.80 -28.08
C THR A 30 0.14 -0.87 -28.79
N GLN A 31 1.46 -1.10 -28.65
CA GLN A 31 2.53 -0.21 -29.12
C GLN A 31 2.52 1.17 -28.45
N GLN A 32 1.82 1.27 -27.32
CA GLN A 32 1.65 2.51 -26.57
C GLN A 32 2.62 2.57 -25.38
N ARG A 33 3.05 3.79 -25.02
CA ARG A 33 3.91 4.01 -23.85
C ARG A 33 3.09 4.00 -22.56
N ALA A 34 3.56 3.26 -21.57
CA ALA A 34 3.05 3.25 -20.20
C ALA A 34 4.14 3.78 -19.28
N TYR A 35 3.78 4.67 -18.36
CA TYR A 35 4.73 5.25 -17.42
C TYR A 35 5.18 4.19 -16.40
N LEU A 36 6.49 4.05 -16.19
CA LEU A 36 7.10 3.07 -15.28
C LEU A 36 7.87 3.76 -14.14
N GLY A 37 7.92 5.09 -14.15
CA GLY A 37 8.76 5.87 -13.24
C GLY A 37 8.35 5.85 -11.76
N ARG A 38 7.12 5.42 -11.41
CA ARG A 38 6.73 5.16 -10.01
C ARG A 38 6.44 3.68 -9.80
N PRO A 39 6.74 3.12 -8.61
CA PRO A 39 6.43 1.72 -8.29
C PRO A 39 4.95 1.34 -8.47
N ALA A 40 4.02 2.27 -8.21
CA ALA A 40 2.59 2.04 -8.43
C ALA A 40 2.25 1.86 -9.92
N ASP A 41 2.87 2.65 -10.81
CA ASP A 41 2.65 2.48 -12.25
C ASP A 41 3.28 1.19 -12.78
N ALA A 42 4.48 0.84 -12.27
CA ALA A 42 5.15 -0.41 -12.62
C ALA A 42 4.30 -1.63 -12.18
N PHE A 43 3.76 -1.61 -10.96
CA PHE A 43 2.88 -2.68 -10.47
C PHE A 43 1.58 -2.78 -11.28
N ARG A 44 0.98 -1.63 -11.62
CA ARG A 44 -0.21 -1.60 -12.48
C ARG A 44 0.08 -2.18 -13.87
N ILE A 45 1.21 -1.81 -14.47
CA ILE A 45 1.69 -2.39 -15.74
C ILE A 45 1.83 -3.90 -15.61
N MET A 46 2.43 -4.40 -14.52
CA MET A 46 2.56 -5.84 -14.27
C MET A 46 1.19 -6.50 -14.20
N ARG A 47 0.24 -5.93 -13.44
CA ARG A 47 -1.11 -6.49 -13.25
C ARG A 47 -1.95 -6.48 -14.51
N GLU A 48 -1.92 -5.40 -15.28
CA GLU A 48 -2.83 -5.16 -16.41
C GLU A 48 -2.28 -5.65 -17.74
N LEU A 49 -0.95 -5.56 -17.92
CA LEU A 49 -0.27 -5.91 -19.17
C LEU A 49 0.57 -7.18 -19.04
N GLY A 50 0.74 -7.70 -17.82
CA GLY A 50 1.44 -8.95 -17.56
C GLY A 50 0.65 -10.16 -18.05
N LEU A 51 1.38 -11.15 -18.56
CA LEU A 51 0.84 -12.43 -18.97
C LEU A 51 1.11 -13.48 -17.89
N GLY A 52 0.07 -14.18 -17.45
CA GLY A 52 0.23 -15.32 -16.56
C GLY A 52 1.07 -16.43 -17.21
N ILE A 53 2.00 -17.00 -16.45
CA ILE A 53 2.79 -18.17 -16.84
C ILE A 53 2.68 -19.24 -15.75
N SER A 54 2.47 -20.50 -16.17
CA SER A 54 2.49 -21.65 -15.28
C SER A 54 3.92 -22.03 -14.89
N GLU A 55 4.10 -22.71 -13.77
CA GLU A 55 5.42 -23.12 -13.29
C GLU A 55 6.10 -24.11 -14.26
N ASN A 56 5.33 -24.99 -14.89
CA ASN A 56 5.85 -25.90 -15.92
C ASN A 56 6.48 -25.13 -17.08
N ASN A 57 5.78 -24.11 -17.59
CA ASN A 57 6.30 -23.29 -18.69
C ASN A 57 7.49 -22.46 -18.24
N PHE A 58 7.39 -21.79 -17.08
CA PHE A 58 8.47 -20.98 -16.53
C PHE A 58 9.77 -21.80 -16.37
N ASN A 59 9.67 -23.00 -15.78
CA ASN A 59 10.82 -23.88 -15.56
C ASN A 59 11.38 -24.42 -16.89
N SER A 60 10.53 -24.77 -17.85
CA SER A 60 10.98 -25.23 -19.17
C SER A 60 11.76 -24.18 -19.97
N TYR A 61 11.55 -22.89 -19.68
CA TYR A 61 12.24 -21.80 -20.38
C TYR A 61 13.68 -21.61 -19.89
N ASN A 62 14.05 -22.16 -18.72
CA ASN A 62 15.41 -22.12 -18.18
C ASN A 62 16.07 -20.72 -18.23
N GLY A 63 15.27 -19.67 -17.94
CA GLY A 63 15.69 -18.27 -17.94
C GLY A 63 15.63 -17.55 -19.29
N TYR A 64 15.25 -18.21 -20.39
CA TYR A 64 15.12 -17.61 -21.72
C TYR A 64 13.76 -17.92 -22.34
N ALA A 65 12.97 -16.87 -22.57
CA ALA A 65 11.61 -17.03 -23.09
C ALA A 65 11.59 -17.24 -24.62
N PRO A 66 10.57 -17.92 -25.15
CA PRO A 66 10.37 -18.01 -26.60
C PRO A 66 10.10 -16.64 -27.24
N LYS A 67 10.45 -16.50 -28.52
CA LYS A 67 10.41 -15.22 -29.25
C LYS A 67 9.03 -14.54 -29.26
N ASN A 68 7.94 -15.30 -29.19
CA ASN A 68 6.58 -14.75 -29.12
C ASN A 68 6.29 -14.00 -27.80
N LEU A 69 7.06 -14.26 -26.74
CA LEU A 69 7.00 -13.53 -25.46
C LEU A 69 7.99 -12.37 -25.40
N SER A 70 8.71 -12.08 -26.49
CA SER A 70 9.65 -10.95 -26.58
C SER A 70 9.01 -9.65 -26.12
N GLY A 71 9.64 -9.00 -25.14
CA GLY A 71 9.18 -7.73 -24.61
C GLY A 71 8.01 -7.79 -23.64
N ARG A 72 7.45 -8.98 -23.36
CA ARG A 72 6.34 -9.15 -22.41
C ARG A 72 6.84 -9.14 -20.98
N ILE A 73 5.92 -8.81 -20.07
CA ILE A 73 6.05 -9.06 -18.64
C ILE A 73 5.30 -10.36 -18.34
N LEU A 74 5.94 -11.30 -17.66
CA LEU A 74 5.41 -12.59 -17.27
C LEU A 74 5.14 -12.61 -15.77
N LEU A 75 3.98 -13.11 -15.35
CA LEU A 75 3.58 -13.26 -13.96
C LEU A 75 3.47 -14.73 -13.59
N ARG A 76 4.25 -15.19 -12.61
CA ARG A 76 4.17 -16.55 -12.07
C ARG A 76 2.95 -16.70 -11.17
N VAL A 77 1.80 -16.96 -11.77
CA VAL A 77 0.48 -16.98 -11.11
C VAL A 77 0.25 -18.19 -10.20
N GLU A 78 1.05 -19.25 -10.38
CA GLU A 78 1.00 -20.49 -9.58
C GLU A 78 2.03 -20.51 -8.43
N ALA A 79 2.86 -19.46 -8.33
CA ALA A 79 3.83 -19.25 -7.25
C ALA A 79 3.47 -17.97 -6.47
N ASN A 80 4.47 -17.19 -6.05
CA ASN A 80 4.26 -15.98 -5.25
C ASN A 80 3.90 -14.72 -6.09
N GLY A 81 3.38 -14.89 -7.31
CA GLY A 81 3.03 -13.75 -8.18
C GLY A 81 4.23 -12.99 -8.75
N GLU A 82 5.39 -13.64 -8.81
CA GLU A 82 6.64 -13.03 -9.25
C GLU A 82 6.62 -12.57 -10.71
N ALA A 83 7.14 -11.36 -10.96
CA ALA A 83 7.17 -10.74 -12.27
C ALA A 83 8.55 -10.87 -12.95
N TYR A 84 8.54 -11.13 -14.25
CA TYR A 84 9.75 -11.19 -15.09
C TYR A 84 9.57 -10.40 -16.39
N TYR A 85 10.53 -9.55 -16.71
CA TYR A 85 10.63 -8.87 -18.00
C TYR A 85 11.40 -9.73 -19.01
N VAL A 86 10.79 -10.04 -20.15
CA VAL A 86 11.49 -10.67 -21.27
C VAL A 86 12.13 -9.59 -22.11
N ASN A 87 13.45 -9.43 -22.02
CA ASN A 87 14.13 -8.41 -22.81
C ASN A 87 14.07 -8.75 -24.32
N PRO A 88 13.58 -7.85 -25.19
CA PRO A 88 13.47 -8.11 -26.62
C PRO A 88 14.79 -8.42 -27.32
N THR A 89 15.93 -7.99 -26.78
CA THR A 89 17.23 -8.14 -27.46
C THR A 89 17.88 -9.50 -27.25
N ASP A 90 17.72 -10.07 -26.06
CA ASP A 90 18.39 -11.32 -25.65
C ASP A 90 17.42 -12.43 -25.21
N LEU A 91 16.11 -12.13 -25.17
CA LEU A 91 15.03 -13.01 -24.70
C LEU A 91 15.21 -13.52 -23.25
N LYS A 92 16.17 -12.97 -22.51
CA LYS A 92 16.42 -13.36 -21.14
C LYS A 92 15.30 -12.82 -20.26
N MET A 93 14.85 -13.66 -19.34
CA MET A 93 13.85 -13.33 -18.34
C MET A 93 14.54 -12.66 -17.15
N TYR A 94 14.33 -11.36 -17.03
CA TYR A 94 14.86 -10.56 -15.93
C TYR A 94 13.83 -10.42 -14.83
N TYR A 95 14.22 -10.81 -13.62
CA TYR A 95 13.35 -10.69 -12.47
C TYR A 95 13.01 -9.22 -12.16
N LEU A 96 11.74 -8.95 -11.92
CA LEU A 96 11.20 -7.64 -11.55
C LEU A 96 10.58 -7.65 -10.14
N GLY A 97 10.64 -8.78 -9.42
CA GLY A 97 9.90 -8.95 -8.16
C GLY A 97 10.34 -8.02 -7.03
N ARG A 98 11.60 -7.56 -7.02
CA ARG A 98 12.08 -6.55 -6.06
C ARG A 98 12.37 -5.22 -6.75
N PRO A 99 12.15 -4.08 -6.08
CA PRO A 99 12.46 -2.76 -6.63
C PRO A 99 13.90 -2.60 -7.13
N ALA A 100 14.88 -3.18 -6.43
CA ALA A 100 16.29 -3.14 -6.82
C ALA A 100 16.56 -3.89 -8.12
N ASP A 101 15.89 -5.02 -8.35
CA ASP A 101 16.04 -5.79 -9.59
C ASP A 101 15.37 -5.04 -10.74
N ALA A 102 14.15 -4.53 -10.54
CA ALA A 102 13.45 -3.73 -11.53
C ALA A 102 14.26 -2.48 -11.93
N PHE A 103 14.84 -1.77 -10.95
CA PHE A 103 15.72 -0.62 -11.21
C PHE A 103 17.01 -1.02 -11.93
N LYS A 104 17.62 -2.15 -11.57
CA LYS A 104 18.78 -2.70 -12.27
C LYS A 104 18.45 -2.99 -13.73
N VAL A 105 17.31 -3.63 -13.99
CA VAL A 105 16.82 -3.92 -15.34
C VAL A 105 16.57 -2.63 -16.12
N MET A 106 15.88 -1.65 -15.54
CA MET A 106 15.67 -0.35 -16.19
C MET A 106 16.99 0.31 -16.58
N ARG A 107 17.98 0.35 -15.66
CA ARG A 107 19.27 1.00 -15.90
C ARG A 107 20.15 0.25 -16.90
N GLU A 108 20.18 -1.09 -16.84
CA GLU A 108 21.06 -1.91 -17.68
C GLU A 108 20.45 -2.25 -19.04
N LYS A 109 19.12 -2.27 -19.15
CA LYS A 109 18.37 -2.72 -20.34
C LYS A 109 17.50 -1.64 -20.95
N GLY A 110 17.28 -0.54 -20.23
CA GLY A 110 16.54 0.62 -20.72
C GLY A 110 17.26 1.30 -21.87
N LEU A 111 16.48 1.73 -22.86
CA LEU A 111 16.98 2.50 -24.01
C LEU A 111 16.73 3.99 -23.77
N GLY A 112 17.76 4.83 -23.93
CA GLY A 112 17.59 6.27 -23.88
C GLY A 112 16.65 6.78 -24.97
N ILE A 113 15.79 7.74 -24.64
CA ILE A 113 14.89 8.41 -25.59
C ILE A 113 14.75 9.91 -25.27
N THR A 114 14.66 10.72 -26.32
CA THR A 114 14.42 12.18 -26.22
C THR A 114 12.96 12.47 -25.91
N ASN A 115 12.68 13.68 -25.44
CA ASN A 115 11.31 14.13 -25.17
C ASN A 115 10.49 14.19 -26.47
N GLU A 116 11.12 14.66 -27.55
CA GLU A 116 10.50 14.77 -28.88
C GLU A 116 10.05 13.40 -29.40
N ASP A 117 10.98 12.43 -29.43
CA ASP A 117 10.70 11.08 -29.90
C ASP A 117 9.67 10.37 -29.02
N LEU A 118 9.83 10.45 -27.70
CA LEU A 118 8.90 9.83 -26.77
C LEU A 118 7.48 10.37 -26.96
N ASN A 119 7.31 11.66 -27.28
CA ASN A 119 6.00 12.30 -27.53
C ASN A 119 5.32 11.86 -28.82
N THR A 120 6.06 11.28 -29.78
CA THR A 120 5.47 10.67 -30.97
C THR A 120 4.81 9.32 -30.67
N ILE A 121 5.11 8.71 -29.51
CA ILE A 121 4.53 7.44 -29.09
C ILE A 121 3.26 7.72 -28.28
N SER A 122 2.13 7.21 -28.77
CA SER A 122 0.85 7.36 -28.09
C SER A 122 0.90 6.76 -26.68
N VAL A 123 0.35 7.47 -25.69
CA VAL A 123 0.23 6.98 -24.32
C VAL A 123 -0.82 5.87 -24.29
N ASN A 124 -0.61 4.85 -23.47
CA ASN A 124 -1.63 3.83 -23.27
C ASN A 124 -2.78 4.44 -22.47
N HIS A 125 -3.81 4.92 -23.16
CA HIS A 125 -4.95 5.63 -22.57
C HIS A 125 -5.96 4.70 -21.87
N SER A 126 -5.72 3.37 -21.86
CA SER A 126 -6.34 2.47 -20.87
C SER A 126 -5.90 2.83 -19.44
N LEU A 127 -4.84 3.63 -19.31
CA LEU A 127 -4.41 4.36 -18.11
C LEU A 127 -5.06 5.75 -18.16
N ASN A 128 -6.29 5.83 -17.68
CA ASN A 128 -7.19 6.93 -17.98
C ASN A 128 -6.87 8.20 -17.17
N PHE A 129 -6.87 9.36 -17.83
CA PHE A 129 -7.03 10.67 -17.18
C PHE A 129 -8.34 10.72 -16.35
N ILE A 130 -9.34 9.93 -16.74
CA ILE A 130 -10.58 9.68 -15.98
C ILE A 130 -10.31 8.89 -14.68
N GLU A 131 -9.35 7.97 -14.63
CA GLU A 131 -9.03 7.23 -13.39
C GLU A 131 -8.31 8.15 -12.39
N ILE A 132 -7.38 9.01 -12.84
CA ILE A 132 -6.78 10.04 -11.99
C ILE A 132 -7.84 11.03 -11.47
N LEU A 133 -8.79 11.44 -12.32
CA LEU A 133 -9.93 12.25 -11.87
C LEU A 133 -10.81 11.49 -10.87
N SER A 134 -11.02 10.19 -11.05
CA SER A 134 -11.79 9.35 -10.11
C SER A 134 -11.08 9.17 -8.78
N ASP A 135 -9.75 9.03 -8.77
CA ASP A 135 -8.94 8.96 -7.56
C ASP A 135 -8.89 10.31 -6.81
N VAL A 136 -9.00 11.42 -7.55
CA VAL A 136 -9.18 12.75 -6.94
C VAL A 136 -10.61 12.92 -6.40
N GLN A 137 -11.63 12.41 -7.08
CA GLN A 137 -13.03 12.41 -6.63
C GLN A 137 -13.25 11.51 -5.41
N ASN A 138 -12.43 10.48 -5.21
CA ASN A 138 -12.49 9.58 -4.07
C ASN A 138 -11.82 10.13 -2.81
N ILE A 139 -11.16 11.30 -2.88
CA ILE A 139 -10.73 12.04 -1.69
C ILE A 139 -11.98 12.58 -1.01
N LEU A 140 -12.20 12.16 0.23
CA LEU A 140 -13.34 12.60 0.99
C LEU A 140 -13.04 13.91 1.70
N GLY A 141 -14.00 14.83 1.64
CA GLY A 141 -14.10 15.96 2.57
C GLY A 141 -14.79 15.56 3.87
N TYR A 142 -14.84 16.49 4.81
CA TYR A 142 -15.37 16.32 6.16
C TYR A 142 -16.70 15.54 6.23
N ASP A 143 -17.71 15.95 5.47
CA ASP A 143 -19.07 15.37 5.53
C ASP A 143 -19.14 13.90 5.10
N ASN A 144 -18.18 13.42 4.32
CA ASN A 144 -18.17 12.05 3.82
C ASN A 144 -17.05 11.20 4.42
N ALA A 145 -16.21 11.76 5.30
CA ALA A 145 -15.01 11.10 5.82
C ALA A 145 -15.29 9.71 6.44
N TYR A 146 -16.49 9.55 7.02
CA TYR A 146 -16.97 8.29 7.60
C TYR A 146 -16.97 7.10 6.62
N LYS A 147 -17.01 7.34 5.30
CA LYS A 147 -16.98 6.28 4.28
C LYS A 147 -15.60 5.63 4.08
N ALA A 148 -14.53 6.29 4.54
CA ALA A 148 -13.18 5.70 4.57
C ALA A 148 -12.87 4.96 5.87
N ILE A 149 -13.80 4.95 6.84
CA ILE A 149 -13.59 4.28 8.12
C ILE A 149 -14.03 2.83 7.98
N VAL A 150 -13.10 1.94 8.31
CA VAL A 150 -13.24 0.49 8.20
C VAL A 150 -13.61 -0.07 9.57
N GLN A 151 -14.66 -0.88 9.63
CA GLN A 151 -14.89 -1.77 10.76
C GLN A 151 -14.06 -3.03 10.56
N ILE A 152 -13.16 -3.34 11.50
CA ILE A 152 -12.24 -4.47 11.40
C ILE A 152 -12.67 -5.58 12.36
N TYR A 153 -12.69 -6.80 11.84
CA TYR A 153 -12.85 -8.03 12.61
C TYR A 153 -11.73 -9.00 12.26
N CYS A 154 -10.97 -9.44 13.27
CA CYS A 154 -9.99 -10.50 13.12
C CYS A 154 -10.48 -11.76 13.83
N HIS A 155 -10.38 -12.88 13.12
CA HIS A 155 -10.97 -14.15 13.51
C HIS A 155 -9.88 -15.13 13.93
N ASN A 156 -10.18 -15.96 14.93
CA ASN A 156 -9.31 -17.08 15.29
C ASN A 156 -9.51 -18.29 14.33
N SER A 157 -8.78 -19.37 14.58
CA SER A 157 -8.83 -20.61 13.79
C SER A 157 -10.21 -21.29 13.73
N ASN A 158 -11.12 -20.95 14.63
CA ASN A 158 -12.50 -21.43 14.65
C ASN A 158 -13.49 -20.44 13.97
N TYR A 159 -12.99 -19.42 13.26
CA TYR A 159 -13.78 -18.36 12.64
C TYR A 159 -14.66 -17.56 13.61
N SER A 160 -14.30 -17.51 14.89
CA SER A 160 -14.94 -16.60 15.85
C SER A 160 -14.15 -15.30 15.96
N ILE A 161 -14.86 -14.18 16.09
CA ILE A 161 -14.26 -12.85 16.30
C ILE A 161 -13.44 -12.86 17.59
N GLU A 162 -12.13 -12.69 17.46
CA GLU A 162 -11.19 -12.60 18.59
C GLU A 162 -10.87 -11.14 18.93
N LYS A 163 -10.73 -10.32 17.89
CA LYS A 163 -10.45 -8.90 17.99
C LYS A 163 -11.37 -8.11 17.07
N GLN A 164 -11.73 -6.91 17.52
CA GLN A 164 -12.44 -5.95 16.71
C GLN A 164 -11.88 -4.55 16.95
N GLY A 165 -12.01 -3.71 15.95
CA GLY A 165 -11.57 -2.33 16.02
C GLY A 165 -11.93 -1.55 14.77
N SER A 166 -11.25 -0.43 14.58
CA SER A 166 -11.46 0.46 13.44
C SER A 166 -10.18 0.62 12.62
N GLY A 167 -10.33 1.00 11.35
CA GLY A 167 -9.22 1.36 10.47
C GLY A 167 -9.59 2.53 9.57
N VAL A 168 -8.62 3.07 8.86
CA VAL A 168 -8.82 4.19 7.93
C VAL A 168 -8.21 3.85 6.57
N ILE A 169 -9.01 3.98 5.50
CA ILE A 169 -8.50 3.91 4.14
C ILE A 169 -7.80 5.23 3.80
N ILE A 170 -6.53 5.15 3.42
CA ILE A 170 -5.66 6.32 3.18
C ILE A 170 -5.13 6.40 1.76
N SER A 171 -5.56 5.48 0.89
CA SER A 171 -5.22 5.49 -0.53
C SER A 171 -6.35 4.91 -1.40
N PRO A 172 -6.41 5.31 -2.68
CA PRO A 172 -7.44 4.81 -3.60
C PRO A 172 -7.31 3.31 -3.89
N ASP A 173 -6.11 2.73 -3.79
CA ASP A 173 -5.86 1.29 -3.97
C ASP A 173 -6.23 0.44 -2.74
N GLY A 174 -6.80 1.05 -1.68
CA GLY A 174 -7.33 0.32 -0.53
C GLY A 174 -6.29 0.04 0.55
N LEU A 175 -5.26 0.88 0.69
CA LEU A 175 -4.38 0.84 1.85
C LEU A 175 -5.14 1.30 3.09
N ILE A 176 -5.11 0.47 4.12
CA ILE A 176 -5.69 0.70 5.44
C ILE A 176 -4.57 0.90 6.44
N VAL A 177 -4.76 1.84 7.36
CA VAL A 177 -3.99 1.94 8.59
C VAL A 177 -4.90 1.74 9.80
N THR A 178 -4.39 1.08 10.83
CA THR A 178 -5.07 0.85 12.12
C THR A 178 -4.03 0.74 13.24
N ASN A 179 -4.48 0.57 14.49
CA ASN A 179 -3.59 0.24 15.58
C ASN A 179 -3.14 -1.23 15.53
N ASN A 180 -1.92 -1.52 16.00
CA ASN A 180 -1.39 -2.90 16.00
C ASN A 180 -2.23 -3.82 16.88
N HIS A 181 -2.60 -3.38 18.09
CA HIS A 181 -3.35 -4.22 19.03
C HIS A 181 -4.75 -4.66 18.53
N VAL A 182 -5.28 -3.98 17.49
CA VAL A 182 -6.54 -4.35 16.81
C VAL A 182 -6.36 -5.63 16.00
N VAL A 183 -5.15 -5.87 15.50
CA VAL A 183 -4.81 -6.96 14.55
C VAL A 183 -3.74 -7.91 15.08
N GLU A 184 -3.25 -7.66 16.29
CA GLU A 184 -2.33 -8.52 17.02
C GLU A 184 -3.11 -9.68 17.63
N THR A 185 -2.76 -10.90 17.23
CA THR A 185 -3.32 -12.15 17.76
C THR A 185 -2.22 -12.95 18.45
N PHE A 186 -2.60 -13.79 19.42
CA PHE A 186 -1.65 -14.54 20.24
C PHE A 186 -1.39 -15.99 19.79
N ILE A 187 -1.93 -16.47 18.65
CA ILE A 187 -1.91 -17.92 18.34
C ILE A 187 -1.53 -18.28 16.89
N LEU A 188 -0.73 -19.35 16.78
CA LEU A 188 -0.32 -20.10 15.59
C LEU A 188 -1.53 -20.61 14.77
N GLY A 189 -1.82 -19.96 13.64
CA GLY A 189 -2.74 -20.48 12.63
C GLY A 189 -3.46 -19.38 11.84
N GLY A 190 -2.96 -19.09 10.64
CA GLY A 190 -3.56 -18.27 9.58
C GLY A 190 -4.65 -17.28 9.98
N GLU A 191 -4.25 -16.02 10.19
CA GLU A 191 -5.15 -14.93 10.52
C GLU A 191 -5.98 -14.51 9.30
N ILE A 192 -7.30 -14.52 9.43
CA ILE A 192 -8.20 -13.88 8.45
C ILE A 192 -8.79 -12.67 9.15
N CYS A 193 -8.47 -11.48 8.65
CA CYS A 193 -9.15 -10.25 9.04
C CYS A 193 -10.09 -9.82 7.91
N THR A 194 -11.26 -9.33 8.32
CA THR A 194 -12.30 -8.83 7.43
C THR A 194 -12.60 -7.39 7.77
N GLY A 195 -12.98 -6.62 6.75
CA GLY A 195 -13.31 -5.21 6.85
C GLY A 195 -14.72 -4.93 6.33
N GLY A 196 -15.34 -3.88 6.85
CA GLY A 196 -16.57 -3.32 6.35
C GLY A 196 -16.53 -1.80 6.24
N ILE A 197 -17.05 -1.23 5.16
CA ILE A 197 -17.25 0.22 5.00
C ILE A 197 -18.70 0.57 4.65
N ILE A 198 -19.06 1.82 4.91
CA ILE A 198 -20.33 2.41 4.46
C ILE A 198 -20.14 2.97 3.05
N THR A 199 -20.97 2.55 2.10
CA THR A 199 -21.04 3.13 0.74
C THR A 199 -22.35 3.86 0.49
N LYS A 200 -23.42 3.47 1.18
CA LYS A 200 -24.75 4.08 1.06
C LYS A 200 -24.83 5.40 1.83
N GLN A 201 -25.58 6.36 1.29
CA GLN A 201 -25.93 7.57 2.02
C GLN A 201 -26.85 7.23 3.20
N ASN A 202 -26.73 7.97 4.31
CA ASN A 202 -27.54 7.82 5.52
C ASN A 202 -27.50 6.41 6.16
N SER A 203 -26.48 5.60 5.88
CA SER A 203 -26.22 4.36 6.63
C SER A 203 -25.30 4.64 7.81
N TYR A 204 -25.55 3.92 8.90
CA TYR A 204 -24.72 3.94 10.11
C TYR A 204 -23.92 2.65 10.28
N LYS A 205 -24.17 1.64 9.44
CA LYS A 205 -23.50 0.33 9.47
C LYS A 205 -22.85 0.02 8.13
N PRO A 206 -21.73 -0.74 8.12
CA PRO A 206 -21.12 -1.18 6.87
C PRO A 206 -22.09 -1.92 5.97
N ASP A 207 -22.00 -1.65 4.67
CA ASP A 207 -22.80 -2.32 3.63
C ASP A 207 -21.92 -2.97 2.55
N TYR A 208 -20.61 -2.77 2.65
CA TYR A 208 -19.61 -3.32 1.73
C TYR A 208 -18.50 -3.99 2.55
N PHE A 209 -18.34 -5.30 2.38
CA PHE A 209 -17.41 -6.13 3.15
C PHE A 209 -16.33 -6.75 2.27
N PHE A 210 -15.13 -6.92 2.82
CA PHE A 210 -13.95 -7.41 2.12
C PHE A 210 -12.97 -8.11 3.06
N ASN A 211 -12.04 -8.89 2.49
CA ASN A 211 -10.90 -9.41 3.23
C ASN A 211 -9.81 -8.34 3.33
N ILE A 212 -9.04 -8.36 4.41
CA ILE A 212 -7.90 -7.49 4.62
C ILE A 212 -6.65 -8.36 4.77
N ASN A 213 -5.66 -8.08 3.95
CA ASN A 213 -4.33 -8.64 4.12
C ASN A 213 -3.43 -7.64 4.86
N PHE A 214 -3.10 -7.91 6.12
CA PHE A 214 -2.18 -7.08 6.90
C PHE A 214 -0.74 -7.34 6.46
N ILE A 215 -0.18 -6.38 5.73
CA ILE A 215 1.12 -6.48 5.07
C ILE A 215 2.29 -6.06 5.97
N ASN A 216 2.05 -5.32 7.04
CA ASN A 216 3.08 -4.88 7.98
C ASN A 216 2.46 -4.53 9.34
N LYS A 217 3.17 -4.85 10.43
CA LYS A 217 2.79 -4.58 11.81
C LYS A 217 4.01 -3.97 12.54
N GLU A 218 3.82 -2.89 13.28
CA GLU A 218 4.86 -2.25 14.09
C GLU A 218 4.39 -2.20 15.56
N PRO A 219 4.55 -3.29 16.33
CA PRO A 219 4.05 -3.38 17.71
C PRO A 219 4.57 -2.26 18.62
N SER A 220 5.83 -1.86 18.44
CA SER A 220 6.45 -0.80 19.24
C SER A 220 5.76 0.56 19.11
N ARG A 221 5.06 0.82 18.00
CA ARG A 221 4.34 2.07 17.72
C ARG A 221 2.83 1.93 17.82
N ASP A 222 2.35 0.72 18.11
CA ASP A 222 0.95 0.35 18.03
C ASP A 222 0.30 0.71 16.68
N ILE A 223 0.94 0.37 15.55
CA ILE A 223 0.40 0.60 14.20
C ILE A 223 0.48 -0.65 13.31
N ALA A 224 -0.52 -0.83 12.44
CA ALA A 224 -0.54 -1.87 11.42
C ALA A 224 -1.11 -1.37 10.10
N TYR A 225 -0.70 -2.03 9.01
CA TYR A 225 -1.05 -1.67 7.65
C TYR A 225 -1.68 -2.85 6.92
N GLY A 226 -2.83 -2.62 6.32
CA GLY A 226 -3.58 -3.63 5.58
C GLY A 226 -3.89 -3.21 4.16
N ILE A 227 -4.06 -4.18 3.27
CA ILE A 227 -4.54 -3.97 1.91
C ILE A 227 -5.89 -4.65 1.76
N ILE A 228 -6.85 -3.95 1.18
CA ILE A 228 -8.15 -4.53 0.82
C ILE A 228 -7.96 -5.53 -0.32
N GLU A 229 -8.38 -6.77 -0.10
CA GLU A 229 -8.34 -7.81 -1.12
C GLU A 229 -9.66 -7.85 -1.90
N ASP A 230 -9.73 -7.03 -2.96
CA ASP A 230 -10.91 -6.97 -3.81
C ASP A 230 -10.51 -6.82 -5.29
N LYS A 231 -10.74 -7.89 -6.06
CA LYS A 231 -10.39 -7.93 -7.48
C LYS A 231 -11.38 -7.17 -8.37
N ASN A 232 -12.57 -6.85 -7.85
CA ASN A 232 -13.66 -6.26 -8.63
C ASN A 232 -13.75 -4.74 -8.45
N LYS A 233 -13.15 -4.19 -7.39
CA LYS A 233 -13.17 -2.76 -7.09
C LYS A 233 -11.89 -2.07 -7.55
N LYS A 234 -12.05 -1.06 -8.39
CA LYS A 234 -10.92 -0.31 -8.98
C LYS A 234 -10.32 0.75 -8.05
N SER A 235 -11.14 1.35 -7.19
CA SER A 235 -10.71 2.43 -6.29
C SER A 235 -11.64 2.52 -5.07
N PHE A 236 -11.09 2.97 -3.96
CA PHE A 236 -11.76 3.11 -2.66
C PHE A 236 -11.83 4.57 -2.22
N PRO A 237 -12.87 4.97 -1.48
CA PRO A 237 -12.88 6.28 -0.81
C PRO A 237 -11.78 6.32 0.26
N TYR A 238 -11.07 7.44 0.35
CA TYR A 238 -9.94 7.57 1.28
C TYR A 238 -9.77 8.99 1.85
N LEU A 239 -9.02 9.09 2.95
CA LEU A 239 -8.67 10.35 3.59
C LEU A 239 -7.26 10.80 3.21
N LYS A 240 -7.08 12.11 3.06
CA LYS A 240 -5.73 12.71 2.99
C LYS A 240 -5.15 12.81 4.39
N ILE A 241 -3.85 12.59 4.50
CA ILE A 241 -3.12 12.79 5.75
C ILE A 241 -2.66 14.24 5.86
N ASN A 242 -2.82 14.84 7.04
CA ASN A 242 -2.26 16.13 7.39
C ASN A 242 -1.39 16.01 8.66
N TYR A 243 -0.12 16.38 8.51
CA TYR A 243 0.90 16.32 9.57
C TYR A 243 0.99 17.60 10.40
N ASN A 244 0.35 18.67 9.96
CA ASN A 244 0.43 19.97 10.61
C ASN A 244 -0.67 20.10 11.65
N ILE A 245 -0.37 19.64 12.86
CA ILE A 245 -1.31 19.60 13.97
C ILE A 245 -1.21 20.87 14.81
N LYS A 246 -2.34 21.52 15.11
CA LYS A 246 -2.39 22.72 15.95
C LYS A 246 -3.20 22.50 17.23
N ILE A 247 -2.67 22.94 18.37
CA ILE A 247 -3.42 22.97 19.63
C ILE A 247 -4.57 23.98 19.48
N GLY A 248 -5.75 23.62 20.00
CA GLY A 248 -7.01 24.36 19.86
C GLY A 248 -7.74 24.12 18.53
N GLU A 249 -7.22 23.28 17.64
CA GLU A 249 -7.91 22.92 16.39
C GLU A 249 -9.14 22.05 16.69
N GLU A 250 -10.29 22.38 16.08
CA GLU A 250 -11.48 21.55 16.13
C GLU A 250 -11.28 20.27 15.33
N VAL A 251 -11.65 19.16 15.95
CA VAL A 251 -11.43 17.81 15.41
C VAL A 251 -12.64 16.91 15.63
N THR A 252 -12.71 15.87 14.81
CA THR A 252 -13.74 14.85 14.89
C THR A 252 -13.11 13.47 14.93
N ALA A 253 -13.43 12.68 15.96
CA ALA A 253 -13.11 11.26 16.01
C ALA A 253 -14.21 10.45 15.34
N ILE A 254 -13.83 9.47 14.51
CA ILE A 254 -14.74 8.57 13.80
C ILE A 254 -14.25 7.13 13.92
N GLY A 255 -15.11 6.23 14.36
CA GLY A 255 -14.78 4.80 14.52
C GLY A 255 -15.99 3.93 14.79
N TYR A 256 -15.77 2.63 14.95
CA TYR A 256 -16.78 1.62 15.26
C TYR A 256 -16.59 1.07 16.67
N PRO A 257 -17.17 1.72 17.70
CA PRO A 257 -17.09 1.20 19.05
C PRO A 257 -17.90 -0.10 19.20
N ASP A 258 -17.39 -1.00 20.02
CA ASP A 258 -17.98 -2.32 20.28
C ASP A 258 -19.40 -2.21 20.82
N ILE A 259 -19.62 -1.23 21.69
CA ILE A 259 -20.90 -0.96 22.35
C ILE A 259 -21.98 -0.47 21.38
N ALA A 260 -21.63 -0.05 20.17
CA ALA A 260 -22.58 0.47 19.18
C ALA A 260 -23.16 -0.60 18.24
N ASN A 261 -22.91 -1.89 18.51
CA ASN A 261 -23.45 -3.03 17.76
C ASN A 261 -23.24 -2.90 16.24
N GLY A 262 -22.00 -2.57 15.86
CA GLY A 262 -21.56 -2.38 14.49
C GLY A 262 -21.98 -1.08 13.81
N SER A 263 -22.44 -0.10 14.60
CA SER A 263 -22.73 1.25 14.09
C SER A 263 -21.53 2.18 14.25
N ILE A 264 -21.31 3.05 13.27
CA ILE A 264 -20.28 4.08 13.33
C ILE A 264 -20.62 5.14 14.38
N ASN A 265 -19.60 5.60 15.10
CA ASN A 265 -19.67 6.71 16.04
C ASN A 265 -18.86 7.90 15.52
N ILE A 266 -19.40 9.09 15.72
CA ILE A 266 -18.78 10.37 15.34
C ILE A 266 -18.83 11.28 16.57
N SER A 267 -17.67 11.78 16.97
CA SER A 267 -17.49 12.53 18.21
C SER A 267 -16.64 13.77 17.94
N LYS A 268 -17.13 14.95 18.33
CA LYS A 268 -16.42 16.22 18.12
C LYS A 268 -15.67 16.64 19.39
N GLY A 269 -14.56 17.31 19.19
CA GLY A 269 -13.72 17.86 20.25
C GLY A 269 -12.69 18.83 19.70
N THR A 270 -11.63 19.04 20.47
CA THR A 270 -10.51 19.91 20.19
C THR A 270 -9.19 19.21 20.51
N ILE A 271 -8.12 19.66 19.88
CA ILE A 271 -6.76 19.27 20.28
C ILE A 271 -6.38 20.06 21.52
N THR A 272 -6.27 19.39 22.66
CA THR A 272 -5.97 20.04 23.95
C THR A 272 -4.47 20.21 24.17
N SER A 273 -3.67 19.23 23.74
CA SER A 273 -2.21 19.27 23.85
C SER A 273 -1.52 18.23 22.94
N LYS A 274 -0.21 18.14 23.03
CA LYS A 274 0.62 17.07 22.48
C LYS A 274 1.55 16.55 23.56
N THR A 275 1.87 15.27 23.50
CA THR A 275 2.82 14.63 24.41
C THR A 275 3.61 13.58 23.65
N ASP A 276 4.78 13.20 24.16
CA ASP A 276 5.50 12.01 23.73
C ASP A 276 5.39 10.92 24.81
N ILE A 277 5.26 9.66 24.38
CA ILE A 277 5.35 8.47 25.24
C ILE A 277 6.27 7.48 24.52
N ASP A 278 7.33 7.04 25.19
CA ASP A 278 8.31 6.08 24.65
C ASP A 278 8.88 6.46 23.27
N ASN A 279 9.15 7.75 23.07
CA ASN A 279 9.60 8.37 21.80
C ASN A 279 8.56 8.36 20.66
N TYR A 280 7.27 8.22 20.96
CA TYR A 280 6.19 8.36 19.99
C TYR A 280 5.31 9.56 20.31
N ASP A 281 4.99 10.32 19.27
CA ASP A 281 4.18 11.52 19.38
C ASP A 281 2.69 11.17 19.48
N TYR A 282 2.02 11.71 20.49
CA TYR A 282 0.58 11.62 20.69
C TYR A 282 -0.06 13.01 20.66
N ILE A 283 -1.28 13.05 20.18
CA ILE A 283 -2.21 14.16 20.33
C ILE A 283 -3.09 13.85 21.53
N LEU A 284 -3.30 14.85 22.40
CA LEU A 284 -4.33 14.79 23.43
C LEU A 284 -5.53 15.57 22.93
N SER A 285 -6.70 14.96 23.05
CA SER A 285 -7.97 15.56 22.63
C SER A 285 -9.08 15.23 23.63
N ASP A 286 -10.06 16.12 23.74
CA ASP A 286 -11.28 15.93 24.56
C ASP A 286 -12.43 15.26 23.78
N VAL A 287 -12.13 14.67 22.61
CA VAL A 287 -13.10 13.80 21.90
C VAL A 287 -13.50 12.64 22.78
N ASN A 288 -14.76 12.20 22.68
CA ASN A 288 -15.21 10.98 23.33
C ASN A 288 -14.96 9.78 22.42
N VAL A 289 -14.19 8.80 22.90
CA VAL A 289 -13.91 7.54 22.21
C VAL A 289 -14.14 6.39 23.17
N SER A 290 -14.77 5.32 22.68
CA SER A 290 -15.02 4.09 23.44
C SER A 290 -14.23 2.91 22.87
N TYR A 291 -14.13 1.83 23.66
CA TYR A 291 -13.57 0.55 23.24
C TYR A 291 -14.12 0.11 21.87
N GLY A 292 -13.25 -0.32 20.97
CA GLY A 292 -13.55 -0.63 19.56
C GLY A 292 -13.28 0.49 18.56
N SER A 293 -13.27 1.76 19.00
CA SER A 293 -12.95 2.87 18.08
C SER A 293 -11.45 3.04 17.82
N SER A 294 -10.60 2.27 18.51
CA SER A 294 -9.14 2.25 18.28
C SER A 294 -8.83 1.97 16.81
N GLY A 295 -7.88 2.71 16.26
CA GLY A 295 -7.48 2.62 14.86
C GLY A 295 -8.39 3.38 13.89
N GLY A 296 -9.45 4.03 14.40
CA GLY A 296 -10.29 4.94 13.64
C GLY A 296 -9.58 6.25 13.29
N ALA A 297 -10.33 7.25 12.85
CA ALA A 297 -9.75 8.53 12.42
C ALA A 297 -9.98 9.64 13.44
N LEU A 298 -8.95 10.44 13.72
CA LEU A 298 -9.12 11.83 14.16
C LEU A 298 -8.92 12.74 12.94
N ILE A 299 -9.92 13.55 12.59
CA ILE A 299 -9.88 14.43 11.40
C ILE A 299 -10.05 15.89 11.77
N ASN A 300 -9.48 16.79 10.96
CA ASN A 300 -9.81 18.23 11.03
C ASN A 300 -11.08 18.57 10.24
N LEU A 301 -11.49 19.84 10.28
CA LEU A 301 -12.65 20.38 9.55
C LEU A 301 -12.55 20.28 8.01
N LYS A 302 -11.38 19.95 7.45
CA LYS A 302 -11.21 19.69 6.01
C LYS A 302 -11.46 18.22 5.65
N GLY A 303 -11.60 17.33 6.63
CA GLY A 303 -11.65 15.89 6.42
C GLY A 303 -10.28 15.24 6.27
N GLU A 304 -9.20 15.93 6.68
CA GLU A 304 -7.85 15.38 6.64
C GLU A 304 -7.56 14.61 7.93
N LEU A 305 -7.02 13.41 7.79
CA LEU A 305 -6.59 12.53 8.89
C LEU A 305 -5.37 13.12 9.61
N LEU A 306 -5.50 13.26 10.92
CA LEU A 306 -4.48 13.80 11.83
C LEU A 306 -3.78 12.71 12.65
N GLY A 307 -4.48 11.62 12.94
CA GLY A 307 -3.97 10.53 13.77
C GLY A 307 -5.02 9.46 14.03
N LEU A 308 -4.62 8.43 14.78
CA LEU A 308 -5.44 7.26 15.11
C LEU A 308 -5.74 7.25 16.61
N PRO A 309 -7.00 7.39 17.04
CA PRO A 309 -7.36 7.22 18.44
C PRO A 309 -6.90 5.85 18.92
N THR A 310 -6.23 5.81 20.07
CA THR A 310 -5.77 4.57 20.69
C THR A 310 -6.09 4.57 22.18
N GLN A 311 -6.28 3.38 22.72
CA GLN A 311 -6.52 3.19 24.14
C GLN A 311 -5.17 3.11 24.85
N VAL A 312 -4.72 4.23 25.43
CA VAL A 312 -3.70 4.18 26.48
C VAL A 312 -4.43 3.87 27.78
N GLU A 313 -3.97 2.85 28.49
CA GLU A 313 -4.54 2.41 29.77
C GLU A 313 -4.47 3.58 30.80
N SER A 314 -5.54 4.37 30.91
CA SER A 314 -5.58 5.47 31.87
C SER A 314 -5.96 4.92 33.24
N SER A 315 -4.96 4.75 34.11
CA SER A 315 -5.21 4.82 35.55
C SER A 315 -5.73 6.23 35.86
N GLU A 316 -6.93 6.28 36.43
CA GLU A 316 -7.61 7.48 36.94
C GLU A 316 -8.21 8.46 35.91
N LEU A 317 -9.55 8.47 35.88
CA LEU A 317 -10.44 9.61 35.61
C LEU A 317 -9.83 10.79 34.82
N ALA A 318 -9.60 10.63 33.50
CA ALA A 318 -9.40 11.78 32.63
C ALA A 318 -10.13 11.59 31.29
N SER A 319 -10.94 12.60 30.95
CA SER A 319 -11.68 12.80 29.70
C SER A 319 -10.78 13.13 28.49
N LEU A 320 -9.56 12.61 28.47
CA LEU A 320 -8.55 12.90 27.46
C LEU A 320 -8.22 11.62 26.68
N VAL A 321 -8.43 11.67 25.37
CA VAL A 321 -8.11 10.61 24.44
C VAL A 321 -6.71 10.83 23.89
N TYR A 322 -5.91 9.77 23.94
CA TYR A 322 -4.63 9.69 23.25
C TYR A 322 -4.87 9.30 21.80
N VAL A 323 -4.28 10.08 20.90
CA VAL A 323 -4.37 9.83 19.46
C VAL A 323 -2.95 9.73 18.93
N LEU A 324 -2.59 8.55 18.43
CA LEU A 324 -1.28 8.28 17.84
C LEU A 324 -1.07 9.21 16.63
N GLN A 325 -0.03 10.04 16.67
CA GLN A 325 0.31 10.85 15.51
C GLN A 325 0.85 9.95 14.39
N ILE A 326 0.42 10.26 13.19
CA ILE A 326 0.84 9.56 11.98
C ILE A 326 1.92 10.34 11.22
N ASN A 327 2.69 11.19 11.91
CA ASN A 327 3.73 12.03 11.30
C ASN A 327 4.89 11.27 10.66
N PHE A 328 5.10 10.04 11.12
CA PHE A 328 6.04 9.10 10.53
C PHE A 328 5.47 8.39 9.30
N LEU A 329 4.14 8.43 9.09
CA LEU A 329 3.56 7.99 7.83
C LEU A 329 4.08 8.93 6.76
N PRO A 330 4.81 8.44 5.76
CA PRO A 330 5.28 9.30 4.71
C PRO A 330 4.10 9.96 3.99
N LYS A 331 4.31 11.12 3.37
CA LYS A 331 3.28 11.78 2.54
C LYS A 331 2.68 10.75 1.60
N SER A 332 1.38 10.80 1.30
CA SER A 332 0.65 9.73 0.57
C SER A 332 1.36 9.13 -0.67
N ILE A 333 2.27 9.87 -1.32
CA ILE A 333 3.15 9.42 -2.42
C ILE A 333 4.29 8.49 -1.94
N GLU A 334 4.82 8.71 -0.75
CA GLU A 334 5.89 7.97 -0.08
C GLU A 334 5.37 6.82 0.81
N LEU A 335 4.12 6.86 1.29
CA LEU A 335 3.55 5.82 2.17
C LEU A 335 3.57 4.45 1.50
N ASN A 336 3.27 4.42 0.20
CA ASN A 336 3.31 3.22 -0.64
C ASN A 336 4.75 2.71 -0.89
N ASN A 337 5.77 3.57 -0.71
CA ASN A 337 7.19 3.21 -0.84
C ASN A 337 7.80 2.77 0.50
N THR A 338 7.39 3.37 1.62
CA THR A 338 7.91 3.05 2.96
C THR A 338 7.26 1.81 3.55
N LEU A 339 6.00 1.50 3.23
CA LEU A 339 5.39 0.23 3.62
C LEU A 339 5.98 -0.97 2.88
N LYS A 340 6.37 -0.77 1.61
CA LYS A 340 7.17 -1.75 0.88
C LYS A 340 8.59 -1.88 1.43
N LYS A 341 9.08 -0.87 2.16
CA LYS A 341 10.37 -0.88 2.85
C LYS A 341 10.26 -1.54 4.23
N SER A 342 9.20 -1.32 5.01
CA SER A 342 8.98 -2.01 6.28
C SER A 342 8.66 -3.50 6.08
N MET A 343 7.92 -3.86 5.01
CA MET A 343 7.81 -5.25 4.52
C MET A 343 9.17 -5.88 4.19
N SER A 344 10.20 -5.09 3.89
CA SER A 344 11.58 -5.57 3.67
C SER A 344 12.42 -5.58 4.96
N ASP A 345 12.06 -4.76 5.96
CA ASP A 345 12.73 -4.67 7.25
C ASP A 345 12.30 -5.79 8.22
N GLU A 346 11.09 -6.37 8.08
CA GLU A 346 10.67 -7.56 8.85
C GLU A 346 11.49 -8.82 8.48
N TYR A 347 12.08 -8.86 7.28
CA TYR A 347 13.08 -9.85 6.87
C TYR A 347 14.51 -9.53 7.33
N LYS A 348 14.75 -8.35 7.91
CA LYS A 348 16.08 -7.88 8.32
C LYS A 348 16.60 -8.56 9.58
N TYR A 349 15.70 -8.94 10.50
CA TYR A 349 16.05 -9.76 11.66
C TYR A 349 16.53 -11.17 11.26
N LEU A 350 16.01 -11.72 10.16
CA LEU A 350 16.53 -12.96 9.58
C LEU A 350 17.90 -12.74 8.92
N PHE A 351 18.14 -11.56 8.34
CA PHE A 351 19.42 -11.20 7.72
C PHE A 351 20.55 -10.94 8.72
N ASP A 352 20.26 -10.38 9.90
CA ASP A 352 21.29 -10.11 10.91
C ASP A 352 21.78 -11.40 11.58
N ASP A 353 20.91 -12.38 11.81
CA ASP A 353 21.31 -13.72 12.27
C ASP A 353 22.08 -14.50 11.18
N ILE A 354 21.69 -14.35 9.90
CA ILE A 354 22.44 -14.92 8.78
C ILE A 354 23.81 -14.26 8.64
N ASN A 355 23.94 -12.94 8.83
CA ASN A 355 25.22 -12.23 8.79
C ASN A 355 26.13 -12.63 9.97
N ASN A 356 25.58 -12.87 11.16
CA ASN A 356 26.34 -13.38 12.30
C ASN A 356 26.80 -14.83 12.10
N TYR A 357 25.96 -15.67 11.47
CA TYR A 357 26.33 -17.04 11.09
C TYR A 357 27.39 -17.06 9.97
N LEU A 358 27.25 -16.21 8.95
CA LEU A 358 28.20 -16.05 7.83
C LEU A 358 29.55 -15.50 8.29
N ASN A 359 29.57 -14.55 9.24
CA ASN A 359 30.82 -14.04 9.83
C ASN A 359 31.54 -15.10 10.67
N LYS A 360 30.81 -15.97 11.39
CA LYS A 360 31.40 -17.13 12.08
C LYS A 360 31.97 -18.17 11.11
N VAL A 361 31.30 -18.42 9.99
CA VAL A 361 31.74 -19.38 8.96
C VAL A 361 32.94 -18.85 8.16
N LEU A 362 33.00 -17.55 7.88
CA LEU A 362 34.12 -16.91 7.19
C LEU A 362 35.40 -16.81 8.04
N VAL A 363 35.30 -16.67 9.37
CA VAL A 363 36.45 -16.70 10.27
C VAL A 363 37.05 -18.11 10.38
N LEU A 364 36.24 -19.16 10.29
CA LEU A 364 36.71 -20.56 10.34
C LEU A 364 37.36 -21.04 9.03
N ASN A 365 37.01 -20.43 7.89
CA ASN A 365 37.56 -20.81 6.57
C ASN A 365 38.83 -20.05 6.16
N ASN A 366 39.28 -19.07 6.96
CA ASN A 366 40.55 -18.36 6.75
C ASN A 366 41.70 -18.89 7.65
N LEU A 367 41.52 -20.06 8.28
CA LEU A 367 42.52 -20.73 9.13
C LEU A 367 42.88 -22.15 8.65
N ARG A 368 42.70 -22.47 7.36
CA ARG A 368 43.17 -23.74 6.77
C ARG A 368 43.85 -23.56 5.43
#